data_AF-A0A4Q3AK15-F1
#
_entry.id   AF-A0A4Q3AK15-F1
#
_cell.length_a   1.000
_cell.length_b   1.000
_cell.length_c   1.000
_cell.angle_alpha   90.00
_cell.angle_beta   90.00
_cell.angle_gamma   90.00
#
_symmetry.space_group_name_H-M   'P 1'
#
loop_
_entity.id
_entity.type
_entity.pdbx_description
1 polymer ?
#
loop_
_entity_poly.entity_id
_entity_poly.type
_entity_poly.pdbx_seq_one_letter_code
_entity_poly.pdbx_strand_id
1 'polypeptide(L)'
;MTTDVIEEIISRLDPADVPVQYIVMAKIVDFKGEEKILRGEELKDMMENPDLHNIAEARVILNVKKMRKTVISEIDHIYDEVNRMFNMRP
;
A
#
# COMPACT_ATOMS: atom_id res chain seq x y z
N MET A 1 -10.97 14.34 -13.04
CA MET A 1 -11.19 13.20 -13.94
C MET A 1 -10.19 12.08 -13.71
N THR A 2 -8.87 12.25 -13.90
CA THR A 2 -7.89 11.16 -13.56
C THR A 2 -7.61 11.01 -12.06
N THR A 3 -7.73 12.09 -11.28
CA THR A 3 -7.57 12.04 -9.82
C THR A 3 -8.63 11.17 -9.14
N ASP A 4 -9.86 11.21 -9.64
CA ASP A 4 -11.03 10.56 -9.04
C ASP A 4 -10.93 9.02 -9.10
N VAL A 5 -10.43 8.48 -10.22
CA VAL A 5 -10.23 7.03 -10.39
C VAL A 5 -9.13 6.49 -9.47
N ILE A 6 -8.04 7.23 -9.29
CA ILE A 6 -6.96 6.83 -8.39
C ILE A 6 -7.45 6.84 -6.93
N GLU A 7 -8.22 7.86 -6.53
CA GLU A 7 -8.81 7.91 -5.18
C GLU A 7 -9.80 6.76 -4.95
N GLU A 8 -10.60 6.42 -5.95
CA GLU A 8 -11.51 5.27 -5.89
C GLU A 8 -10.76 3.94 -5.70
N ILE A 9 -9.68 3.70 -6.47
CA ILE A 9 -8.82 2.52 -6.31
C ILE A 9 -8.21 2.47 -4.91
N ILE A 10 -7.70 3.60 -4.40
CA ILE A 10 -7.06 3.67 -3.08
C ILE A 10 -8.06 3.45 -1.95
N SER A 11 -9.29 3.96 -2.10
CA SER A 11 -10.35 3.76 -1.10
C SER A 11 -10.87 2.33 -1.00
N ARG A 12 -10.64 1.51 -2.04
CA ARG A 12 -11.09 0.10 -2.12
C ARG A 12 -10.00 -0.91 -1.75
N LEU A 13 -8.76 -0.45 -1.54
CA LEU A 13 -7.66 -1.32 -1.14
C LEU A 13 -7.91 -1.87 0.26
N ASP A 14 -7.86 -3.20 0.38
CA ASP A 14 -7.77 -3.84 1.68
C ASP A 14 -6.41 -3.48 2.29
N PRO A 15 -6.36 -2.95 3.53
CA PRO A 15 -5.09 -2.69 4.21
C PRO A 15 -4.14 -3.90 4.24
N ALA A 16 -4.66 -5.13 4.22
CA ALA A 16 -3.88 -6.36 4.18
C ALA A 16 -3.13 -6.55 2.84
N ASP A 17 -3.67 -6.00 1.75
CA ASP A 17 -3.08 -6.07 0.41
C ASP A 17 -2.06 -4.96 0.15
N VAL A 18 -1.92 -3.99 1.06
CA VAL A 18 -1.01 -2.86 0.88
C VAL A 18 0.43 -3.27 1.21
N PRO A 19 1.37 -3.16 0.25
CA PRO A 19 2.76 -3.47 0.52
C PRO A 19 3.34 -2.58 1.64
N VAL A 20 4.07 -3.19 2.57
CA VAL A 20 4.65 -2.53 3.76
C VAL A 20 5.42 -1.25 3.41
N GLN A 21 6.10 -1.23 2.26
CA GLN A 21 6.86 -0.08 1.78
C GLN A 21 6.07 1.22 1.57
N TYR A 22 4.73 1.13 1.57
CA TYR A 22 3.82 2.27 1.49
C TYR A 22 3.21 2.64 2.84
N ILE A 23 3.38 1.82 3.87
CA ILE A 23 2.90 2.11 5.22
C ILE A 23 3.93 3.01 5.92
N VAL A 24 3.48 4.16 6.40
CA VAL A 24 4.30 5.12 7.17
C VAL A 24 4.36 4.71 8.64
N MET A 25 3.23 4.23 9.16
CA MET A 25 3.04 3.89 10.55
C MET A 25 1.85 2.95 10.69
N ALA A 26 1.92 2.03 11.66
CA ALA A 26 0.75 1.33 12.17
C ALA A 26 0.58 1.61 13.66
N LYS A 27 -0.66 1.83 14.09
CA LYS A 27 -1.06 1.85 15.49
C LYS A 27 -1.88 0.61 15.75
N ILE A 28 -1.43 -0.20 16.70
CA ILE A 28 -2.03 -1.47 17.07
C ILE A 28 -2.60 -1.31 18.47
N VAL A 29 -3.79 -1.86 18.69
CA VAL A 29 -4.44 -1.93 19.99
C VAL A 29 -4.69 -3.40 20.29
N ASP A 30 -4.26 -3.85 21.47
CA ASP A 30 -4.52 -5.21 21.94
C ASP A 30 -5.90 -5.34 22.60
N PHE A 31 -6.29 -6.55 23.00
CA PHE A 31 -7.57 -6.80 23.68
C PHE A 31 -7.66 -6.18 25.09
N LYS A 32 -6.54 -5.70 25.64
CA LYS A 32 -6.49 -5.00 26.94
C LYS A 32 -6.55 -3.47 26.77
N GLY A 33 -6.51 -2.98 25.53
CA GLY A 33 -6.48 -1.56 25.20
C GLY A 33 -5.07 -0.95 25.21
N GLU A 34 -4.01 -1.76 25.30
CA GLU A 34 -2.64 -1.28 25.19
C GLU A 34 -2.32 -0.93 23.74
N GLU A 35 -1.74 0.27 23.55
CA GLU A 35 -1.43 0.80 22.24
C GLU A 35 0.06 0.62 21.92
N LYS A 36 0.36 0.06 20.75
CA LYS A 36 1.71 -0.02 20.19
C LYS A 36 1.77 0.71 18.86
N ILE A 37 2.72 1.63 18.72
CA ILE A 37 2.98 2.31 17.45
C ILE A 37 4.20 1.68 16.80
N LEU A 38 4.04 1.14 15.59
CA LEU A 38 5.11 0.54 14.80
C LEU A 38 5.49 1.43 13.62
N ARG A 39 6.79 1.50 13.34
CA ARG A 39 7.37 2.25 12.22
C ARG A 39 8.57 1.51 11.64
N GLY A 40 8.85 1.72 10.36
CA GLY A 40 10.09 1.25 9.73
C GLY A 40 10.26 -0.27 9.85
N GLU A 41 11.38 -0.70 10.45
CA GLU A 41 11.72 -2.11 10.61
C GLU A 41 10.74 -2.87 11.52
N GLU A 42 10.29 -2.29 12.63
CA GLU A 42 9.36 -2.97 13.54
C GLU A 42 8.03 -3.32 12.86
N LEU A 43 7.57 -2.46 11.96
CA LEU A 43 6.38 -2.68 11.17
C LEU A 43 6.62 -3.78 10.12
N LYS A 44 7.81 -3.78 9.50
CA LYS A 44 8.19 -4.80 8.52
C LYS A 44 8.26 -6.18 9.16
N ASP A 45 8.94 -6.29 10.30
CA ASP A 45 9.08 -7.54 11.04
C ASP A 45 7.72 -8.08 11.49
N MET A 46 6.83 -7.19 11.94
CA MET A 46 5.47 -7.55 12.35
C MET A 46 4.58 -7.98 11.16
N MET A 47 4.76 -7.41 9.97
CA MET A 47 4.02 -7.82 8.78
C MET A 47 4.55 -9.13 8.18
N GLU A 48 5.85 -9.40 8.31
CA GLU A 48 6.49 -10.64 7.85
C GLU A 48 6.22 -11.82 8.80
N ASN A 49 6.17 -11.57 10.11
CA ASN A 49 5.79 -12.54 11.13
C ASN A 49 4.69 -11.96 12.03
N PRO A 50 3.43 -11.99 11.57
CA PRO A 50 2.35 -11.40 12.33
C PRO A 50 2.01 -12.29 13.53
N ASP A 51 2.41 -11.83 14.72
CA ASP A 51 1.91 -12.39 15.99
C ASP A 51 0.48 -11.89 16.22
N LEU A 52 -0.45 -12.49 15.47
CA LEU A 52 -1.87 -12.09 15.41
C LEU A 52 -2.63 -12.36 16.71
N HIS A 53 -2.05 -13.11 17.65
CA HIS A 53 -2.77 -13.66 18.80
C HIS A 53 -3.18 -12.60 19.83
N ASN A 54 -2.65 -11.37 19.73
CA ASN A 54 -2.92 -10.28 20.67
C ASN A 54 -3.33 -8.97 20.00
N ILE A 55 -3.84 -9.00 18.76
CA ILE A 55 -4.24 -7.78 18.05
C ILE A 55 -5.76 -7.69 17.99
N ALA A 56 -6.33 -6.67 18.61
CA ALA A 56 -7.76 -6.37 18.52
C ALA A 56 -8.06 -5.39 17.38
N GLU A 57 -7.22 -4.37 17.21
CA GLU A 57 -7.39 -3.35 16.17
C GLU A 57 -6.03 -2.91 15.61
N ALA A 58 -5.96 -2.68 14.28
CA ALA A 58 -4.82 -2.07 13.64
C ALA A 58 -5.27 -0.89 12.75
N ARG A 59 -4.68 0.28 12.96
CA ARG A 59 -4.88 1.48 12.14
C ARG A 59 -3.58 1.81 11.44
N VAL A 60 -3.61 1.90 10.12
CA VAL A 60 -2.42 2.18 9.30
C VAL A 60 -2.50 3.57 8.66
N ILE A 61 -1.36 4.25 8.60
CA ILE A 61 -1.19 5.50 7.85
C ILE A 61 -0.38 5.17 6.60
N LEU A 62 -0.96 5.41 5.43
CA LEU A 62 -0.35 5.10 4.14
C LEU A 62 0.23 6.35 3.46
N ASN A 63 1.33 6.18 2.75
CA ASN A 63 1.91 7.20 1.88
C ASN A 63 1.26 7.17 0.49
N VAL A 64 0.06 7.74 0.43
CA VAL A 64 -0.76 7.85 -0.81
C VAL A 64 0.01 8.53 -1.94
N LYS A 65 0.85 9.53 -1.66
CA LYS A 65 1.67 10.21 -2.68
C LYS A 65 2.68 9.25 -3.32
N LYS A 66 3.34 8.41 -2.51
CA LYS A 66 4.28 7.41 -3.00
C LYS A 66 3.56 6.34 -3.82
N MET A 67 2.41 5.85 -3.34
CA MET A 67 1.58 4.88 -4.08
C MET A 67 1.15 5.43 -5.44
N ARG A 68 0.61 6.65 -5.47
CA ARG A 68 0.18 7.31 -6.71
C ARG A 68 1.34 7.43 -7.72
N LYS A 69 2.53 7.82 -7.26
CA LYS A 69 3.70 7.94 -8.13
C LYS A 69 4.08 6.58 -8.75
N THR A 70 4.05 5.50 -7.95
CA THR A 70 4.36 4.16 -8.46
C THR A 70 3.31 3.70 -9.46
N VAL A 71 2.01 3.80 -9.14
CA VAL A 71 0.93 3.38 -10.05
C VAL A 71 0.98 4.13 -11.38
N ILE A 72 1.19 5.45 -11.36
CA ILE A 72 1.33 6.22 -12.60
C ILE A 72 2.54 5.74 -13.39
N SER A 73 3.68 5.53 -12.74
CA SER A 73 4.89 5.04 -13.42
C SER A 73 4.72 3.66 -14.05
N GLU A 74 3.96 2.77 -13.41
CA GLU A 74 3.66 1.44 -13.95
C GLU A 74 2.71 1.53 -15.15
N ILE A 75 1.67 2.36 -15.07
CA ILE A 75 0.76 2.63 -16.18
C ILE A 75 1.52 3.20 -17.38
N ASP A 76 2.37 4.21 -17.15
CA ASP A 76 3.19 4.81 -18.21
C ASP A 76 4.09 3.76 -18.87
N HIS A 77 4.66 2.85 -18.08
CA HIS A 77 5.49 1.76 -18.60
C HIS A 77 4.69 0.80 -19.49
N ILE A 78 3.47 0.43 -19.07
CA ILE A 78 2.56 -0.42 -19.84
C ILE A 78 2.19 0.28 -21.16
N TYR A 79 1.87 1.57 -21.13
CA TYR A 79 1.58 2.34 -22.34
C TYR A 79 2.77 2.38 -23.30
N ASP A 80 3.99 2.58 -22.79
CA ASP A 80 5.22 2.58 -23.59
C ASP A 80 5.50 1.20 -24.22
N GLU A 81 5.25 0.12 -23.49
CA GLU A 81 5.43 -1.25 -23.97
C GLU A 81 4.39 -1.61 -25.04
N VAL A 82 3.12 -1.27 -24.80
CA VAL A 82 2.04 -1.43 -25.77
C VAL A 82 2.32 -0.63 -27.04
N ASN A 83 2.72 0.64 -26.93
CA ASN A 83 3.10 1.46 -28.08
C ASN A 83 4.27 0.87 -28.87
N ARG A 84 5.27 0.32 -28.16
CA ARG A 84 6.38 -0.40 -28.80
C ARG A 84 5.88 -1.63 -29.57
N MET A 85 4.98 -2.42 -29.02
CA MET A 85 4.39 -3.58 -29.70
C MET A 85 3.56 -3.18 -30.94
N PHE A 86 2.82 -2.07 -30.88
CA PHE A 86 2.05 -1.57 -32.02
C PHE A 86 2.93 -0.94 -33.12
N ASN A 87 3.99 -0.24 -32.76
CA ASN A 87 4.95 0.34 -33.71
C ASN A 87 5.96 -0.68 -34.27
N MET A 88 5.97 -1.92 -33.78
CA MET A 88 6.78 -3.03 -34.31
C MET A 88 6.00 -3.96 -35.26
N ARG A 89 4.76 -3.60 -35.65
CA ARG A 89 4.07 -4.33 -36.73
C ARG A 89 4.63 -3.86 -38.10
N PRO A 90 5.06 -4.79 -38.99
CA PRO A 90 5.48 -4.46 -40.34
C PRO A 90 4.34 -3.89 -41.19
#